data_AF-A0A1A2GIX9-F1
#
_entry.id   AF-A0A1A2GIX9-F1
#
_cell.length_a   1.000
_cell.length_b   1.000
_cell.length_c   1.000
_cell.angle_alpha   90.00
_cell.angle_beta   90.00
_cell.angle_gamma   90.00
#
_symmetry.space_group_name_H-M   'P 1'
#
loop_
_entity.id
_entity.type
_entity.pdbx_description
1 polymer ?
#
loop_
_entity_poly.entity_id
_entity_poly.type
_entity_poly.pdbx_seq_one_letter_code
_entity_poly.pdbx_strand_id
1 'polypeptide(L)'
;MGSYKQDLKLPMNCSWPEYVTKVMEFAATGNGVRGIKIHWRHVVVLARALDFRSDPGLVLEKLFPTAVFVNIVRADRRAQAISLFRAETTGEWFRSPGPSARARPWGLYLARPTPSRAAVDLTCVAPTYEQIIGIEQSLDAEQAAWTNYFSTRRVKALTVRYEEFDANYRGEIARVLQFLGADPAHAARVPKPPLERQSDHINEHWRRLIDREHRYKLTPK
;
A
#
# COMPACT_ATOMS: atom_id res chain seq x y z
N MET A 1 3.63 16.08 -3.51
CA MET A 1 4.78 16.27 -2.58
C MET A 1 4.62 17.48 -1.66
N GLY A 2 3.98 18.59 -2.07
CA GLY A 2 3.91 19.80 -1.23
C GLY A 2 3.31 19.64 0.16
N SER A 3 2.25 18.83 0.29
CA SER A 3 1.58 18.64 1.57
C SER A 3 2.43 17.92 2.63
N TYR A 4 3.28 16.96 2.24
CA TYR A 4 4.18 16.29 3.20
C TYR A 4 5.36 17.16 3.62
N LYS A 5 5.84 18.06 2.75
CA LYS A 5 6.86 19.05 3.13
C LYS A 5 6.32 19.99 4.20
N GLN A 6 5.08 20.46 4.04
CA GLN A 6 4.40 21.29 5.05
C GLN A 6 4.26 20.56 6.39
N ASP A 7 3.80 19.31 6.39
CA ASP A 7 3.65 18.51 7.61
C ASP A 7 4.98 18.31 8.36
N LEU A 8 6.08 18.16 7.62
CA LEU A 8 7.44 18.02 8.16
C LEU A 8 8.14 19.37 8.39
N LYS A 9 7.43 20.49 8.22
CA LYS A 9 7.96 21.86 8.35
C LYS A 9 9.20 22.11 7.48
N LEU A 10 9.24 21.50 6.30
CA LEU A 10 10.30 21.65 5.30
C LEU A 10 9.97 22.77 4.30
N PRO A 11 10.98 23.54 3.84
CA PRO A 11 10.81 24.47 2.74
C PRO A 11 10.29 23.76 1.48
N MET A 12 9.42 24.43 0.71
CA MET A 12 8.88 23.84 -0.53
C MET A 12 9.96 23.51 -1.56
N ASN A 13 11.05 24.28 -1.56
CA ASN A 13 12.25 24.09 -2.36
C ASN A 13 13.31 23.18 -1.71
N CYS A 14 13.01 22.50 -0.59
CA CYS A 14 13.97 21.60 0.06
C CYS A 14 14.48 20.54 -0.93
N SER A 15 15.77 20.23 -0.82
CA SER A 15 16.41 19.24 -1.68
C SER A 15 15.84 17.84 -1.41
N TRP A 16 15.99 16.92 -2.38
CA TRP A 16 15.57 15.54 -2.19
C TRP A 16 16.31 14.85 -1.02
N PRO A 17 17.65 14.97 -0.88
CA PRO A 17 18.36 14.43 0.28
C PRO A 17 17.85 14.96 1.62
N GLU A 18 17.61 16.27 1.72
CA GLU A 18 17.09 16.90 2.94
C GLU A 18 15.70 16.36 3.30
N TYR A 19 14.83 16.21 2.30
CA TYR A 19 13.51 15.62 2.48
C TYR A 19 13.59 14.19 3.02
N VAL A 20 14.45 13.34 2.41
CA VAL A 20 14.62 11.94 2.84
C VAL A 20 15.16 11.89 4.27
N THR A 21 16.18 12.68 4.62
CA THR A 21 16.70 12.73 6.00
C THR A 21 15.61 13.05 7.01
N LYS A 22 14.77 14.06 6.75
CA LYS A 22 13.68 14.42 7.66
C LYS A 22 12.58 13.38 7.75
N VAL A 23 12.21 12.73 6.65
CA VAL A 23 11.26 11.61 6.67
C VAL A 23 11.81 10.46 7.52
N MET A 24 13.11 10.16 7.40
CA MET A 24 13.76 9.08 8.13
C MET A 24 13.93 9.38 9.62
N GLU A 25 14.19 10.64 9.99
CA GLU A 25 14.15 11.12 11.38
C GLU A 25 12.74 10.99 11.97
N PHE A 26 11.72 11.48 11.25
CA PHE A 26 10.32 11.44 11.71
C PHE A 26 9.78 10.01 11.86
N ALA A 27 10.19 9.09 10.99
CA ALA A 27 9.75 7.70 11.02
C ALA A 27 10.35 6.88 12.16
N ALA A 28 11.39 7.38 12.85
CA ALA A 28 12.06 6.66 13.92
C ALA A 28 11.27 6.72 15.22
N THR A 29 11.05 5.56 15.83
CA THR A 29 10.55 5.47 17.20
C THR A 29 11.69 5.57 18.21
N GLY A 30 11.38 5.75 19.50
CA GLY A 30 12.39 5.95 20.55
C GLY A 30 13.37 4.78 20.74
N ASN A 31 13.05 3.59 20.21
CA ASN A 31 13.96 2.43 20.18
C ASN A 31 14.78 2.32 18.88
N GLY A 32 14.76 3.35 18.02
CA GLY A 32 15.51 3.42 16.77
C GLY A 32 14.86 2.71 15.57
N VAL A 33 13.73 1.99 15.76
CA VAL A 33 13.05 1.29 14.66
C VAL A 33 12.25 2.26 13.80
N ARG A 34 12.31 2.06 12.47
CA ARG A 34 11.56 2.80 11.45
C ARG A 34 10.68 1.85 10.65
N GLY A 35 9.48 2.31 10.26
CA GLY A 35 8.57 1.58 9.37
C GLY A 35 8.31 2.34 8.09
N ILE A 36 8.37 1.66 6.94
CA ILE A 36 8.11 2.25 5.62
C ILE A 36 7.19 1.32 4.83
N LYS A 37 6.20 1.91 4.16
CA LYS A 37 5.34 1.21 3.19
C LYS A 37 5.71 1.66 1.79
N ILE A 38 6.04 0.72 0.91
CA ILE A 38 6.49 1.00 -0.45
C ILE A 38 5.91 0.00 -1.44
N HIS A 39 5.46 0.49 -2.60
CA HIS A 39 5.04 -0.31 -3.76
C HIS A 39 6.21 -0.41 -4.74
N TRP A 40 6.25 -1.44 -5.60
CA TRP A 40 7.37 -1.61 -6.51
C TRP A 40 7.49 -0.45 -7.50
N ARG A 41 6.35 0.11 -7.96
CA ARG A 41 6.36 1.32 -8.80
C ARG A 41 7.09 2.50 -8.15
N HIS A 42 7.05 2.62 -6.82
CA HIS A 42 7.78 3.67 -6.10
C HIS A 42 9.29 3.38 -6.07
N VAL A 43 9.69 2.11 -6.00
CA VAL A 43 11.09 1.69 -6.13
C VAL A 43 11.66 2.15 -7.47
N VAL A 44 10.91 1.94 -8.56
CA VAL A 44 11.30 2.40 -9.91
C VAL A 44 11.45 3.92 -9.98
N VAL A 45 10.52 4.67 -9.40
CA VAL A 45 10.59 6.15 -9.35
C VAL A 45 11.81 6.61 -8.55
N LEU A 46 12.06 6.00 -7.39
CA LEU A 46 13.22 6.32 -6.53
C LEU A 46 14.54 5.98 -7.23
N ALA A 47 14.62 4.83 -7.88
CA ALA A 47 15.78 4.41 -8.64
C ALA A 47 16.12 5.41 -9.73
N ARG A 48 15.12 5.85 -10.51
CA ARG A 48 15.30 6.90 -11.53
C ARG A 48 15.76 8.23 -10.92
N ALA A 49 15.18 8.64 -9.80
CA ALA A 49 15.54 9.89 -9.12
C ALA A 49 16.98 9.88 -8.56
N LEU A 50 17.53 8.70 -8.29
CA LEU A 50 18.88 8.50 -7.77
C LEU A 50 19.84 7.87 -8.82
N ASP A 51 19.45 7.92 -10.10
CA ASP A 51 20.21 7.45 -11.27
C ASP A 51 20.63 5.96 -11.25
N PHE A 52 19.87 5.10 -10.56
CA PHE A 52 19.98 3.65 -10.67
C PHE A 52 19.21 3.15 -11.91
N ARG A 53 19.91 2.99 -13.05
CA ARG A 53 19.28 2.67 -14.35
C ARG A 53 19.13 1.19 -14.66
N SER A 54 20.02 0.34 -14.19
CA SER A 54 20.07 -1.09 -14.55
C SER A 54 19.20 -1.96 -13.64
N ASP A 55 19.23 -1.70 -12.34
CA ASP A 55 18.49 -2.48 -11.34
C ASP A 55 17.85 -1.53 -10.31
N PRO A 56 16.51 -1.35 -10.37
CA PRO A 56 15.80 -0.52 -9.42
C PRO A 56 15.96 -0.97 -7.96
N GLY A 57 16.19 -2.26 -7.70
CA GLY A 57 16.31 -2.82 -6.36
C GLY A 57 17.49 -2.27 -5.58
N LEU A 58 18.56 -1.83 -6.24
CA LEU A 58 19.75 -1.25 -5.60
C LEU A 58 19.42 0.00 -4.77
N VAL A 59 18.34 0.71 -5.13
CA VAL A 59 17.89 1.88 -4.35
C VAL A 59 17.44 1.50 -2.94
N LEU A 60 16.89 0.28 -2.77
CA LEU A 60 16.46 -0.21 -1.46
C LEU A 60 17.66 -0.52 -0.58
N GLU A 61 18.71 -1.11 -1.14
CA GLU A 61 19.95 -1.41 -0.42
C GLU A 61 20.68 -0.13 -0.01
N LYS A 62 20.69 0.88 -0.89
CA LYS A 62 21.29 2.18 -0.62
C LYS A 62 20.56 2.95 0.48
N LEU A 63 19.23 2.98 0.43
CA LEU A 63 18.41 3.76 1.36
C LEU A 63 18.11 3.03 2.67
N PHE A 64 18.01 1.71 2.62
CA PHE A 64 17.57 0.86 3.73
C PHE A 64 18.46 -0.38 3.89
N PRO A 65 19.77 -0.21 4.17
CA PRO A 65 20.73 -1.31 4.20
C PRO A 65 20.44 -2.37 5.28
N THR A 66 19.66 -2.02 6.30
CA THR A 66 19.26 -2.92 7.40
C THR A 66 17.78 -3.28 7.37
N ALA A 67 17.11 -3.09 6.22
CA ALA A 67 15.69 -3.37 6.09
C ALA A 67 15.36 -4.85 6.32
N VAL A 68 14.31 -5.06 7.10
CA VAL A 68 13.60 -6.33 7.18
C VAL A 68 12.28 -6.18 6.40
N PHE A 69 11.98 -7.13 5.52
CA PHE A 69 10.87 -7.01 4.59
C PHE A 69 9.65 -7.82 5.04
N VAL A 70 8.50 -7.16 5.10
CA VAL A 70 7.19 -7.80 5.20
C VAL A 70 6.48 -7.58 3.85
N ASN A 71 6.28 -8.66 3.12
CA ASN A 71 5.63 -8.65 1.81
C ASN A 71 4.13 -8.94 1.97
N ILE A 72 3.29 -7.93 1.75
CA ILE A 72 1.84 -8.08 1.83
C ILE A 72 1.31 -8.45 0.44
N VAL A 73 0.72 -9.63 0.32
CA VAL A 73 0.16 -10.16 -0.92
C VAL A 73 -1.35 -10.28 -0.81
N ARG A 74 -2.06 -10.23 -1.94
CA ARG A 74 -3.51 -10.44 -1.99
C ARG A 74 -3.81 -11.53 -3.01
N ALA A 75 -4.50 -12.58 -2.58
CA ALA A 75 -4.77 -13.73 -3.44
C ALA A 75 -5.86 -13.41 -4.47
N ASP A 76 -6.88 -12.64 -4.08
CA ASP A 76 -7.93 -12.21 -5.03
C ASP A 76 -7.48 -10.98 -5.83
N ARG A 77 -6.78 -11.26 -6.95
CA ARG A 77 -6.25 -10.22 -7.84
C ARG A 77 -7.35 -9.37 -8.48
N ARG A 78 -8.47 -9.98 -8.87
CA ARG A 78 -9.63 -9.27 -9.44
C ARG A 78 -10.21 -8.29 -8.44
N ALA A 79 -10.42 -8.71 -7.20
CA ALA A 79 -10.91 -7.82 -6.16
C ALA A 79 -9.89 -6.71 -5.83
N GLN A 80 -8.58 -6.98 -5.93
CA GLN A 80 -7.55 -5.97 -5.77
C GLN A 80 -7.60 -4.92 -6.89
N ALA A 81 -7.71 -5.35 -8.15
CA ALA A 81 -7.78 -4.47 -9.32
C ALA A 81 -9.02 -3.58 -9.29
N ILE A 82 -10.19 -4.15 -8.97
CA ILE A 82 -11.43 -3.41 -8.79
C ILE A 82 -11.32 -2.37 -7.66
N SER A 83 -10.71 -2.76 -6.54
CA SER A 83 -10.48 -1.83 -5.42
C SER A 83 -9.53 -0.69 -5.80
N LEU A 84 -8.50 -0.96 -6.59
CA LEU A 84 -7.56 0.05 -7.08
C LEU A 84 -8.25 1.02 -8.05
N PHE A 85 -9.01 0.50 -9.02
CA PHE A 85 -9.81 1.33 -9.92
C PHE A 85 -10.73 2.28 -9.15
N ARG A 86 -11.51 1.76 -8.19
CA ARG A 86 -12.40 2.59 -7.35
C ARG A 86 -11.64 3.72 -6.66
N ALA A 87 -10.50 3.42 -6.05
CA ALA A 87 -9.70 4.39 -5.31
C ALA A 87 -9.10 5.46 -6.23
N GLU A 88 -8.68 5.09 -7.43
CA GLU A 88 -8.17 6.03 -8.44
C GLU A 88 -9.27 6.93 -8.99
N THR A 89 -10.45 6.37 -9.29
CA THR A 89 -11.61 7.11 -9.80
C THR A 89 -12.15 8.12 -8.79
N THR A 90 -12.25 7.72 -7.53
CA THR A 90 -12.79 8.58 -6.47
C THR A 90 -11.74 9.50 -5.85
N GLY A 91 -10.47 9.09 -5.90
CA GLY A 91 -9.41 9.65 -5.06
C GLY A 91 -9.52 9.26 -3.58
N GLU A 92 -10.47 8.40 -3.21
CA GLU A 92 -10.67 7.89 -1.85
C GLU A 92 -9.94 6.55 -1.69
N TRP A 93 -8.82 6.56 -0.97
CA TRP A 93 -7.99 5.36 -0.75
C TRP A 93 -8.34 4.64 0.56
N PHE A 94 -8.96 5.33 1.50
CA PHE A 94 -9.38 4.84 2.81
C PHE A 94 -10.51 5.73 3.32
N ARG A 95 -11.36 5.16 4.19
CA ARG A 95 -12.40 5.89 4.92
C ARG A 95 -12.24 5.64 6.40
N SER A 96 -12.37 6.70 7.20
CA SER A 96 -12.34 6.64 8.66
C SER A 96 -13.58 7.35 9.20
N PRO A 97 -14.28 6.79 10.21
CA PRO A 97 -15.44 7.42 10.83
C PRO A 97 -14.98 8.58 11.72
N GLY A 98 -14.57 9.69 11.11
CA GLY A 98 -14.22 10.95 11.77
C GLY A 98 -13.08 10.87 12.81
N PRO A 99 -12.68 12.02 13.40
CA PRO A 99 -11.69 12.03 14.47
C PRO A 99 -12.30 11.46 15.75
N SER A 100 -11.79 10.31 16.21
CA SER A 100 -12.07 9.89 17.58
C SER A 100 -11.32 10.83 18.53
N ALA A 101 -12.04 11.54 19.40
CA ALA A 101 -11.49 12.52 20.35
C ALA A 101 -10.47 11.94 21.38
N ARG A 102 -10.11 10.66 21.28
CA ARG A 102 -9.21 9.95 22.22
C ARG A 102 -8.10 9.12 21.56
N ALA A 103 -7.94 9.10 20.24
CA ALA A 103 -6.90 8.27 19.61
C ALA A 103 -5.60 9.05 19.41
N ARG A 104 -4.48 8.40 19.74
CA ARG A 104 -3.16 8.78 19.23
C ARG A 104 -3.27 9.03 17.71
N PRO A 105 -2.62 10.07 17.16
CA PRO A 105 -2.71 10.34 15.74
C PRO A 105 -2.19 9.12 15.00
N TRP A 106 -3.01 8.52 14.15
CA TRP A 106 -2.66 7.37 13.31
C TRP A 106 -1.68 7.76 12.18
N GLY A 107 -0.67 8.55 12.53
CA GLY A 107 0.23 9.25 11.63
C GLY A 107 -0.39 10.49 10.99
N LEU A 108 0.47 11.30 10.36
CA LEU A 108 0.11 12.51 9.62
C LEU A 108 -0.98 12.25 8.56
N TYR A 109 -1.02 11.03 8.02
CA TYR A 109 -1.89 10.67 6.91
C TYR A 109 -3.37 10.56 7.30
N LEU A 110 -3.67 10.04 8.50
CA LEU A 110 -5.04 9.94 9.03
C LEU A 110 -5.48 11.19 9.80
N ALA A 111 -4.54 12.10 10.09
CA ALA A 111 -4.85 13.40 10.68
C ALA A 111 -5.32 14.44 9.65
N ARG A 112 -5.12 14.18 8.35
CA ARG A 112 -5.56 15.11 7.31
C ARG A 112 -7.08 15.06 7.12
N PRO A 113 -7.75 16.21 7.02
CA PRO A 113 -9.13 16.23 6.55
C PRO A 113 -9.18 15.64 5.14
N THR A 114 -10.10 14.70 4.91
CA THR A 114 -10.38 14.22 3.56
C THR A 114 -10.85 15.43 2.74
N PRO A 115 -10.16 15.78 1.63
CA PRO A 115 -10.59 16.91 0.81
C PRO A 115 -12.05 16.70 0.40
N SER A 116 -12.90 17.71 0.61
CA SER A 116 -14.29 17.71 0.15
C SER A 116 -14.31 17.75 -1.38
N ARG A 117 -14.12 16.60 -2.02
CA ARG A 117 -14.44 16.40 -3.43
C ARG A 117 -15.92 16.07 -3.54
N ALA A 118 -16.56 16.53 -4.61
CA ALA A 118 -17.88 16.04 -4.96
C ALA A 118 -17.83 14.52 -5.01
N ALA A 119 -18.76 13.87 -4.30
CA ALA A 119 -18.84 12.41 -4.30
C ALA A 119 -19.02 11.94 -5.74
N VAL A 120 -18.10 11.09 -6.20
CA VAL A 120 -18.25 10.46 -7.52
C VAL A 120 -19.38 9.44 -7.40
N ASP A 121 -20.40 9.58 -8.23
CA ASP A 121 -21.46 8.58 -8.33
C ASP A 121 -20.90 7.31 -9.00
N LEU A 122 -20.53 6.34 -8.19
CA LEU A 122 -19.97 5.07 -8.62
C LEU A 122 -20.93 4.25 -9.50
N THR A 123 -22.24 4.51 -9.48
CA THR A 123 -23.19 3.83 -10.36
C THR A 123 -23.04 4.28 -11.82
N CYS A 124 -22.46 5.45 -12.05
CA CYS A 124 -22.23 6.03 -13.38
C CYS A 124 -20.82 5.77 -13.94
N VAL A 125 -19.92 5.13 -13.18
CA VAL A 125 -18.51 4.90 -13.56
C VAL A 125 -18.11 3.44 -13.39
N ALA A 126 -18.55 2.58 -14.30
CA ALA A 126 -18.11 1.19 -14.33
C ALA A 126 -16.77 1.03 -15.08
N PRO A 127 -15.84 0.20 -14.58
CA PRO A 127 -14.63 -0.13 -15.32
C PRO A 127 -14.93 -1.05 -16.50
N THR A 128 -14.13 -0.94 -17.57
CA THR A 128 -14.15 -1.92 -18.67
C THR A 128 -13.35 -3.18 -18.31
N TYR A 129 -13.57 -4.26 -19.06
CA TYR A 129 -12.77 -5.47 -18.95
C TYR A 129 -11.28 -5.19 -19.16
N GLU A 130 -10.92 -4.47 -20.21
CA GLU A 130 -9.53 -4.15 -20.55
C GLU A 130 -8.85 -3.33 -19.45
N GLN A 131 -9.56 -2.38 -18.83
CA GLN A 131 -9.04 -1.60 -17.72
C GLN A 131 -8.69 -2.49 -16.52
N ILE A 132 -9.60 -3.39 -16.14
CA ILE A 132 -9.36 -4.30 -15.00
C ILE A 132 -8.23 -5.27 -15.32
N ILE A 133 -8.20 -5.90 -16.50
CA ILE A 133 -7.11 -6.80 -16.87
C ILE A 133 -5.76 -6.07 -16.91
N GLY A 134 -5.70 -4.83 -17.43
CA GLY A 134 -4.48 -4.03 -17.42
C GLY A 134 -3.98 -3.73 -16.00
N ILE A 135 -4.90 -3.46 -15.06
CA ILE A 135 -4.57 -3.28 -13.65
C ILE A 135 -4.09 -4.59 -13.03
N GLU A 136 -4.73 -5.73 -13.31
CA GLU A 136 -4.30 -7.05 -12.84
C GLU A 136 -2.86 -7.36 -13.28
N GLN A 137 -2.57 -7.16 -14.57
CA GLN A 137 -1.23 -7.37 -15.15
C GLN A 137 -0.18 -6.48 -14.49
N SER A 138 -0.50 -5.20 -14.26
CA SER A 138 0.40 -4.27 -13.57
C SER A 138 0.69 -4.72 -12.13
N LEU A 139 -0.35 -5.13 -11.39
CA LEU A 139 -0.24 -5.64 -10.02
C LEU A 139 0.55 -6.97 -9.94
N ASP A 140 0.38 -7.85 -10.92
CA ASP A 140 1.17 -9.08 -11.06
C ASP A 140 2.63 -8.77 -11.37
N ALA A 141 2.91 -7.83 -12.28
CA ALA A 141 4.27 -7.40 -12.59
C ALA A 141 4.97 -6.80 -11.35
N GLU A 142 4.28 -5.98 -10.56
CA GLU A 142 4.82 -5.46 -9.30
C GLU A 142 5.13 -6.58 -8.29
N GLN A 143 4.24 -7.57 -8.15
CA GLN A 143 4.47 -8.69 -7.23
C GLN A 143 5.62 -9.61 -7.71
N ALA A 144 5.71 -9.85 -9.02
CA ALA A 144 6.80 -10.61 -9.62
C ALA A 144 8.14 -9.91 -9.40
N ALA A 145 8.18 -8.59 -9.52
CA ALA A 145 9.40 -7.82 -9.29
C ALA A 145 9.86 -7.85 -7.83
N TRP A 146 8.94 -7.78 -6.86
CA TRP A 146 9.26 -8.02 -5.44
C TRP A 146 9.81 -9.44 -5.21
N THR A 147 9.17 -10.45 -5.80
CA THR A 147 9.59 -11.84 -5.68
C THR A 147 11.00 -12.04 -6.25
N ASN A 148 11.28 -11.45 -7.41
CA ASN A 148 12.59 -11.45 -8.03
C ASN A 148 13.64 -10.73 -7.18
N TYR A 149 13.30 -9.57 -6.60
CA TYR A 149 14.18 -8.86 -5.68
C TYR A 149 14.57 -9.74 -4.49
N PHE A 150 13.61 -10.38 -3.83
CA PHE A 150 13.90 -11.23 -2.68
C PHE A 150 14.70 -12.48 -3.06
N SER A 151 14.39 -13.14 -4.17
CA SER A 151 15.07 -14.37 -4.58
C SER A 151 16.50 -14.12 -5.04
N THR A 152 16.71 -13.13 -5.92
CA THR A 152 18.04 -12.80 -6.48
C THR A 152 19.02 -12.35 -5.40
N ARG A 153 18.55 -11.64 -4.38
CA ARG A 153 19.37 -11.14 -3.26
C ARG A 153 19.36 -12.03 -2.03
N ARG A 154 18.63 -13.15 -2.07
CA ARG A 154 18.43 -14.06 -0.94
C ARG A 154 17.95 -13.34 0.32
N VAL A 155 17.12 -12.31 0.15
CA VAL A 155 16.54 -11.54 1.25
C VAL A 155 15.38 -12.34 1.83
N LYS A 156 15.44 -12.60 3.14
CA LYS A 156 14.32 -13.21 3.85
C LYS A 156 13.21 -12.18 4.05
N ALA A 157 12.05 -12.43 3.44
CA ALA A 157 10.85 -11.63 3.63
C ALA A 157 9.74 -12.46 4.30
N LEU A 158 8.99 -11.86 5.22
CA LEU A 158 7.77 -12.45 5.74
C LEU A 158 6.61 -12.15 4.79
N THR A 159 6.01 -13.18 4.22
CA THR A 159 4.77 -13.03 3.43
C THR A 159 3.55 -13.02 4.35
N VAL A 160 2.75 -11.96 4.26
CA VAL A 160 1.46 -11.81 4.93
C VAL A 160 0.38 -11.77 3.85
N ARG A 161 -0.60 -12.68 3.89
CA ARG A 161 -1.73 -12.64 2.98
C ARG A 161 -2.77 -11.66 3.52
N TYR A 162 -3.27 -10.79 2.65
CA TYR A 162 -4.29 -9.81 2.99
C TYR A 162 -5.52 -10.48 3.63
N GLU A 163 -5.96 -11.61 3.09
CA GLU A 163 -7.13 -12.34 3.57
C GLU A 163 -6.93 -12.91 4.98
N GLU A 164 -5.72 -13.38 5.31
CA GLU A 164 -5.36 -13.82 6.68
C GLU A 164 -5.31 -12.63 7.63
N PHE A 165 -4.73 -11.51 7.18
CA PHE A 165 -4.63 -10.28 7.96
C PHE A 165 -6.00 -9.65 8.24
N ASP A 166 -6.91 -9.68 7.27
CA ASP A 166 -8.29 -9.21 7.42
C ASP A 166 -9.08 -10.08 8.41
N ALA A 167 -8.91 -11.41 8.33
CA ALA A 167 -9.57 -12.37 9.20
C ALA A 167 -8.99 -12.41 10.63
N ASN A 168 -7.67 -12.25 10.79
CA ASN A 168 -6.97 -12.38 12.06
C ASN A 168 -5.91 -11.27 12.26
N TYR A 169 -6.38 -10.03 12.39
CA TYR A 169 -5.52 -8.87 12.60
C TYR A 169 -4.49 -9.06 13.72
N ARG A 170 -4.92 -9.48 14.92
CA ARG A 170 -4.01 -9.60 16.07
C ARG A 170 -2.98 -10.71 15.90
N GLY A 171 -3.38 -11.86 15.36
CA GLY A 171 -2.47 -12.97 15.10
C GLY A 171 -1.41 -12.63 14.07
N GLU A 172 -1.79 -11.97 12.96
CA GLU A 172 -0.83 -11.55 11.95
C GLU A 172 0.10 -10.43 12.45
N ILE A 173 -0.37 -9.49 13.28
CA ILE A 173 0.51 -8.51 13.93
C ILE A 173 1.51 -9.20 14.86
N ALA A 174 1.08 -10.19 15.65
CA ALA A 174 1.98 -10.97 16.50
C ALA A 174 3.05 -11.71 15.68
N ARG A 175 2.66 -12.32 14.55
CA ARG A 175 3.57 -12.98 13.61
C ARG A 175 4.59 -12.03 12.99
N VAL A 176 4.16 -10.81 12.63
CA VAL A 176 5.06 -9.74 12.15
C VAL A 176 6.04 -9.32 13.25
N LEU A 177 5.57 -9.07 14.47
CA LEU A 177 6.44 -8.70 15.60
C LEU A 177 7.49 -9.77 15.89
N GLN A 178 7.08 -11.04 15.92
CA GLN A 178 7.99 -12.17 16.10
C GLN A 178 9.05 -12.22 14.99
N PHE A 179 8.65 -12.02 13.73
CA PHE A 179 9.58 -11.98 12.60
C PHE A 179 10.58 -10.83 12.70
N LEU A 180 10.15 -9.69 13.24
CA LEU A 180 11.02 -8.53 13.52
C LEU A 180 11.89 -8.72 14.78
N GLY A 181 11.78 -9.84 15.49
CA GLY A 181 12.50 -10.11 16.74
C GLY A 181 11.92 -9.40 17.97
N ALA A 182 10.71 -8.85 17.88
CA ALA A 182 10.00 -8.22 18.98
C ALA A 182 9.07 -9.22 19.69
N ASP A 183 8.71 -8.90 20.95
CA ASP A 183 7.78 -9.73 21.72
C ASP A 183 6.36 -9.67 21.10
N PRO A 184 5.81 -10.81 20.64
CA PRO A 184 4.50 -10.89 19.99
C PRO A 184 3.33 -10.49 20.92
N ALA A 185 3.49 -10.54 22.24
CA ALA A 185 2.46 -10.12 23.19
C ALA A 185 2.11 -8.62 23.04
N HIS A 186 3.01 -7.80 22.47
CA HIS A 186 2.72 -6.41 22.15
C HIS A 186 1.57 -6.25 21.13
N ALA A 187 1.24 -7.27 20.34
CA ALA A 187 0.11 -7.24 19.42
C ALA A 187 -1.23 -6.97 20.13
N ALA A 188 -1.36 -7.36 21.40
CA ALA A 188 -2.54 -7.05 22.22
C ALA A 188 -2.76 -5.53 22.39
N ARG A 189 -1.66 -4.76 22.40
CA ARG A 189 -1.66 -3.30 22.60
C ARG A 189 -1.72 -2.49 21.31
N VAL A 190 -1.54 -3.12 20.15
CA VAL A 190 -1.67 -2.44 18.85
C VAL A 190 -3.16 -2.25 18.56
N PRO A 191 -3.65 -0.99 18.47
CA PRO A 191 -5.06 -0.76 18.14
C PRO A 191 -5.36 -1.22 16.72
N LYS A 192 -6.62 -1.56 16.43
CA LYS A 192 -7.06 -1.79 15.04
C LYS A 192 -7.24 -0.43 14.35
N PRO A 193 -6.75 -0.24 13.10
CA PRO A 193 -6.98 0.98 12.36
C PRO A 193 -8.48 1.29 12.27
N PRO A 194 -8.90 2.56 12.44
CA PRO A 194 -10.30 2.97 12.37
C PRO A 194 -10.73 3.08 10.90
N LEU A 195 -10.50 2.03 10.12
CA LEU A 195 -10.77 2.02 8.69
C LEU A 195 -12.08 1.29 8.42
N GLU A 196 -12.94 1.91 7.64
CA GLU A 196 -14.15 1.28 7.12
C GLU A 196 -13.82 0.40 5.91
N ARG A 197 -14.53 -0.73 5.82
CA ARG A 197 -14.46 -1.58 4.64
C ARG A 197 -15.15 -0.88 3.48
N GLN A 198 -14.42 -0.61 2.41
CA GLN A 198 -14.94 0.07 1.22
C GLN A 198 -15.46 -0.89 0.14
N SER A 199 -15.29 -2.20 0.30
CA SER A 199 -15.87 -3.17 -0.61
C SER A 199 -17.37 -3.29 -0.33
N ASP A 200 -18.21 -3.02 -1.32
CA ASP A 200 -19.68 -3.07 -1.23
C ASP A 200 -20.32 -3.72 -2.48
N HIS A 201 -21.65 -3.61 -2.59
CA HIS A 201 -22.44 -4.18 -3.69
C HIS A 201 -22.03 -3.65 -5.08
N ILE A 202 -21.43 -2.46 -5.18
CA ILE A 202 -20.94 -1.90 -6.45
C ILE A 202 -19.69 -2.67 -6.91
N ASN A 203 -18.77 -2.97 -5.99
CA ASN A 203 -17.60 -3.80 -6.30
C ASN A 203 -18.02 -5.19 -6.81
N GLU A 204 -19.04 -5.79 -6.18
CA GLU A 204 -19.59 -7.07 -6.61
C GLU A 204 -20.27 -7.00 -7.98
N HIS A 205 -21.02 -5.92 -8.24
CA HIS A 205 -21.65 -5.69 -9.52
C HIS A 205 -20.61 -5.59 -10.65
N TRP A 206 -19.58 -4.74 -10.47
CA TRP A 206 -18.49 -4.64 -11.45
C TRP A 206 -17.78 -5.97 -11.64
N ARG A 207 -17.49 -6.72 -10.56
CA ARG A 207 -16.88 -8.05 -10.68
C ARG A 207 -17.69 -8.97 -11.59
N ARG A 208 -19.02 -9.05 -11.39
CA ARG A 208 -19.91 -9.86 -12.23
C ARG A 208 -19.86 -9.45 -13.70
N LEU A 209 -19.81 -8.15 -14.00
CA LEU A 209 -19.68 -7.65 -15.38
C LEU A 209 -18.38 -8.12 -16.03
N ILE A 210 -17.25 -7.93 -15.33
CA ILE A 210 -15.93 -8.31 -15.85
C ILE A 210 -15.84 -9.83 -16.03
N ASP A 211 -16.34 -10.63 -15.07
CA ASP A 211 -16.33 -12.09 -15.16
C ASP A 211 -17.20 -12.62 -16.31
N ARG A 212 -18.33 -11.96 -16.59
CA ARG A 212 -19.18 -12.30 -17.74
C ARG A 212 -18.47 -12.00 -19.05
N GLU A 213 -17.86 -10.83 -19.18
CA GLU A 213 -17.13 -10.45 -20.39
C GLU A 213 -15.89 -11.33 -20.62
N HIS A 214 -15.17 -11.68 -19.55
CA HIS A 214 -14.06 -12.64 -19.60
C HIS A 214 -14.49 -13.96 -20.25
N ARG A 215 -15.60 -14.54 -19.76
CA ARG A 215 -16.13 -15.81 -20.30
C ARG A 215 -16.52 -15.70 -21.76
N TYR A 216 -17.15 -14.58 -22.15
CA TYR A 216 -17.51 -14.34 -23.54
C TYR A 216 -16.26 -14.29 -24.45
N LYS A 217 -15.19 -13.62 -24.02
CA LYS A 217 -13.93 -13.54 -24.77
C LYS A 217 -13.15 -14.87 -24.84
N LEU A 218 -13.35 -15.78 -23.89
CA LEU A 218 -12.70 -17.10 -23.89
C LEU A 218 -13.45 -18.17 -24.70
N THR A 219 -14.70 -17.92 -25.10
CA THR A 219 -15.48 -18.89 -25.88
C THR A 219 -15.12 -18.74 -27.36
N PRO A 220 -14.63 -19.79 -28.05
CA PRO A 220 -14.35 -19.72 -29.48
C PRO A 220 -15.64 -19.40 -30.27
N LYS A 221 -15.51 -18.56 -31.31
CA LYS A 221 -16.58 -18.39 -32.31
C LYS A 221 -16.77 -19.64 -33.15
#